data_AF-A0A258QR32-F1
#
_entry.id   AF-A0A258QR32-F1
#
_cell.length_a   1.000
_cell.length_b   1.000
_cell.length_c   1.000
_cell.angle_alpha   90.00
_cell.angle_beta   90.00
_cell.angle_gamma   90.00
#
_symmetry.space_group_name_H-M   'P 1'
#
loop_
_entity.id
_entity.type
_entity.pdbx_description
1 polymer ?
#
loop_
_entity_poly.entity_id
_entity_poly.type
_entity_poly.pdbx_seq_one_letter_code
_entity_poly.pdbx_strand_id
1 'polypeptide(L)' 'NSVPLVPFLLDHVATNPKLMQQDGLHPTAQGEPIVLENVWAVVAPLWGEPRTPTPALPH' A
#
# COMPACT_ATOMS: atom_id res chain seq x y z
N ASN A 1 -10.57 -15.49 -6.92
CA ASN A 1 -9.32 -14.87 -6.45
C ASN A 1 -9.60 -13.37 -6.32
N SER A 2 -9.84 -12.86 -5.10
CA SER A 2 -10.30 -11.49 -4.85
C SER A 2 -9.34 -10.78 -3.90
N VAL A 3 -8.11 -10.56 -4.36
CA VAL A 3 -7.08 -9.83 -3.59
C VAL A 3 -7.25 -8.34 -3.89
N PRO A 4 -7.44 -7.48 -2.89
CA PRO A 4 -7.50 -6.04 -3.09
C PRO A 4 -6.13 -5.50 -3.52
N LEU A 5 -6.14 -4.49 -4.39
CA LEU A 5 -4.93 -3.86 -4.93
C LEU A 5 -4.85 -2.40 -4.50
N VAL A 6 -3.65 -1.92 -4.24
CA VAL A 6 -3.35 -0.49 -4.21
C VAL A 6 -3.20 -0.05 -5.67
N PRO A 7 -4.11 0.77 -6.24
CA PRO A 7 -4.11 1.07 -7.67
C PRO A 7 -2.82 1.74 -8.15
N PHE A 8 -2.26 2.64 -7.32
CA PHE A 8 -0.97 3.25 -7.53
C PHE A 8 -0.33 3.64 -6.20
N LEU A 9 0.87 3.13 -5.93
CA LEU A 9 1.54 3.33 -4.62
C LEU A 9 1.91 4.79 -4.36
N LEU A 10 2.38 5.49 -5.40
CA LEU A 10 2.90 6.86 -5.32
C LEU A 10 1.87 7.91 -5.74
N ASP A 11 0.58 7.60 -5.61
CA ASP A 11 -0.47 8.57 -5.90
C ASP A 11 -0.26 9.86 -5.08
N HIS A 12 -0.46 11.01 -5.73
CA HIS A 12 -0.13 12.35 -5.22
C HIS A 12 1.35 12.64 -4.88
N VAL A 13 2.27 11.69 -5.06
CA VAL A 13 3.70 11.83 -4.73
C VAL A 13 4.58 11.89 -5.99
N ALA A 14 4.40 10.95 -6.92
CA ALA A 14 5.34 10.69 -8.03
C ALA A 14 5.69 11.90 -8.90
N THR A 15 4.74 12.81 -9.11
CA THR A 15 4.92 13.99 -9.99
C THR A 15 5.19 15.28 -9.22
N ASN A 16 5.33 15.23 -7.90
CA ASN A 16 5.61 16.39 -7.08
C ASN A 16 7.10 16.43 -6.70
N PRO A 17 7.92 17.32 -7.30
CA PRO A 17 9.35 17.37 -7.04
C PRO A 17 9.73 17.68 -5.58
N LYS A 18 8.81 18.25 -4.78
CA LYS A 18 9.06 18.48 -3.35
C LYS A 18 8.94 17.20 -2.51
N LEU A 19 8.23 16.21 -3.04
CA LEU A 19 7.95 14.93 -2.38
C LEU A 19 8.81 13.79 -2.93
N MET A 20 9.66 14.05 -3.93
CA MET A 20 10.57 13.08 -4.54
C MET A 20 12.03 13.47 -4.31
N GLN A 21 12.89 12.48 -4.10
CA GLN A 21 14.34 12.65 -4.02
C GLN A 21 14.92 13.00 -5.40
N GLN A 22 16.16 13.50 -5.42
CA GLN A 22 16.83 13.96 -6.65
C GLN A 22 17.01 12.87 -7.71
N ASP A 23 16.97 11.60 -7.30
CA ASP A 23 17.04 10.45 -8.23
C ASP A 23 15.76 10.23 -9.02
N GLY A 24 14.64 10.89 -8.65
CA GLY A 24 13.35 10.76 -9.31
C GLY A 24 12.65 9.42 -9.07
N LEU A 25 13.14 8.57 -8.16
CA LEU A 25 12.61 7.24 -7.87
C LEU A 25 12.00 7.14 -6.47
N HIS A 26 12.60 7.80 -5.49
CA HIS A 26 12.21 7.65 -4.10
C HIS A 26 11.42 8.84 -3.57
N PRO A 27 10.41 8.64 -2.71
CA PRO A 27 9.82 9.71 -1.92
C PRO A 27 10.84 10.34 -0.96
N THR A 28 10.65 11.62 -0.63
CA THR A 28 11.34 12.24 0.51
C THR A 28 10.67 11.85 1.83
N ALA A 29 11.29 12.22 2.95
CA ALA A 29 10.68 12.09 4.29
C ALA A 29 9.30 12.78 4.42
N GLN A 30 9.05 13.82 3.60
CA GLN A 30 7.75 14.48 3.56
C GLN A 30 6.73 13.74 2.67
N GLY A 31 7.19 12.96 1.68
CA GLY A 31 6.33 12.15 0.81
C GLY A 31 5.93 10.80 1.42
N GLU A 32 6.76 10.22 2.27
CA GLU A 32 6.51 8.91 2.91
C GLU A 32 5.16 8.79 3.64
N PRO A 33 4.69 9.79 4.43
CA PRO A 33 3.37 9.72 5.05
C PRO A 33 2.22 9.60 4.05
N ILE A 34 2.33 10.23 2.88
CA ILE A 34 1.31 10.18 1.83
C ILE A 34 1.30 8.79 1.17
N VAL A 35 2.48 8.20 0.96
CA VAL A 35 2.59 6.81 0.49
C VAL A 35 1.93 5.84 1.49
N LEU A 36 2.13 6.07 2.79
CA LEU A 36 1.45 5.28 3.82
C LEU A 36 -0.07 5.42 3.72
N GLU A 37 -0.60 6.62 3.56
CA GLU A 37 -2.05 6.85 3.40
C GLU A 37 -2.64 6.08 2.21
N ASN A 38 -1.93 6.09 1.06
CA ASN A 38 -2.34 5.34 -0.14
C ASN A 38 -2.46 3.82 0.12
N VAL A 39 -1.53 3.26 0.90
CA VAL A 39 -1.55 1.83 1.26
C VAL A 39 -2.58 1.56 2.35
N TRP A 40 -2.65 2.42 3.37
CA TRP A 40 -3.47 2.22 4.55
C TRP A 40 -4.96 2.23 4.21
N ALA A 41 -5.39 3.04 3.23
CA ALA A 41 -6.76 3.03 2.73
C ALA A 41 -7.22 1.64 2.23
N VAL A 42 -6.30 0.80 1.75
CA VAL A 42 -6.58 -0.56 1.26
C VAL A 42 -6.34 -1.61 2.33
N VAL A 43 -5.27 -1.47 3.12
CA VAL A 43 -4.84 -2.50 4.10
C VAL A 43 -5.61 -2.41 5.42
N ALA A 44 -5.99 -1.22 5.87
CA ALA A 44 -6.65 -1.06 7.17
C ALA A 44 -7.95 -1.88 7.32
N PRO A 45 -8.85 -1.93 6.32
CA PRO A 45 -10.06 -2.77 6.39
C PRO A 45 -9.77 -4.28 6.43
N LEU A 46 -8.57 -4.70 5.99
CA LEU A 46 -8.15 -6.10 6.01
C LEU A 46 -7.48 -6.47 7.34
N TRP A 47 -7.07 -5.47 8.10
CA TRP A 47 -6.38 -5.66 9.36
C TRP A 47 -7.39 -6.08 10.44
N GLY A 48 -7.38 -7.36 10.79
CA GLY A 48 -8.25 -7.92 11.82
C GLY A 48 -9.41 -8.77 11.30
N GLU A 49 -9.54 -8.96 9.98
CA GLU A 49 -10.46 -9.95 9.43
C GLU A 49 -10.01 -11.37 9.84
N PRO A 50 -10.89 -12.21 10.42
CA PRO A 50 -10.56 -13.58 10.73
C PRO A 50 -10.23 -14.30 9.42
N ARG A 51 -8.99 -14.77 9.28
CA ARG A 51 -8.63 -15.70 8.20
C ARG A 51 -9.52 -16.93 8.35
N THR A 52 -10.45 -17.16 7.42
CA THR A 52 -11.12 -18.45 7.30
C THR A 52 -10.02 -19.50 7.16
N PRO A 53 -9.85 -20.43 8.12
CA PRO A 53 -8.80 -21.43 7.99
C PRO A 53 -9.09 -22.25 6.73
N THR A 54 -8.09 -22.37 5.86
CA THR A 54 -8.12 -23.34 4.75
C THR A 54 -8.48 -24.71 5.34
N PRO A 55 -9.54 -25.39 4.90
CA PRO A 55 -9.82 -26.73 5.39
C PRO A 55 -8.61 -27.60 5.07
N ALA A 56 -8.04 -28.23 6.11
CA ALA A 56 -6.93 -29.16 5.96
C ALA A 56 -7.35 -30.26 4.98
N LEU A 57 -6.52 -30.51 3.96
CA LEU A 57 -6.72 -31.62 3.04
C LEU A 57 -6.70 -32.94 3.84
N PRO A 58 -7.63 -33.87 3.61
CA PRO A 58 -7.57 -35.19 4.23
C PRO A 58 -6.33 -35.94 3.72
N HIS A 59 -5.54 -36.45 4.67
CA HIS A 59 -4.50 -37.46 4.42
C HIS A 59 -5.13 -38.82 4.12
#